data_AF-A0A957PHR2-F1
#
_entry.id   AF-A0A957PHR2-F1
#
_cell.length_a   1.000
_cell.length_b   1.000
_cell.length_c   1.000
_cell.angle_alpha   90.00
_cell.angle_beta   90.00
_cell.angle_gamma   90.00
#
_symmetry.space_group_name_H-M   'P 1'
#
loop_
_entity.id
_entity.type
_entity.pdbx_description
1 polymer ?
#
loop_
_entity_poly.entity_id
_entity_poly.type
_entity_poly.pdbx_seq_one_letter_code
_entity_poly.pdbx_strand_id
1 'polypeptide(L)'
;DMGKTWGKMEYGMLPNPSSGTDAVTLKDGRHLLIYNHTDRGRSPLNLALSKDGKSWEGALVLENDPGKEFSYPAIIQTSDGLVHMTYTWHREKVKHVIVDPAKLVSKPFEAGK
;
A
#
# COMPACT_ATOMS: atom_id res chain seq x y z
N ASP A 1 -4.52 -23.72 6.14
CA ASP A 1 -3.51 -24.82 6.07
C ASP A 1 -2.08 -24.30 5.79
N MET A 2 -1.71 -23.13 6.34
CA MET A 2 -0.39 -22.49 6.16
C MET A 2 0.06 -22.32 4.70
N GLY A 3 -0.88 -22.08 3.78
CA GLY A 3 -0.59 -21.83 2.37
C GLY A 3 -0.44 -23.09 1.52
N LYS A 4 -0.89 -24.26 2.00
CA LYS A 4 -0.90 -25.50 1.22
C LYS A 4 -1.97 -25.49 0.13
N THR A 5 -3.11 -24.87 0.39
CA THR A 5 -4.20 -24.69 -0.59
C THR A 5 -4.71 -23.25 -0.51
N TRP A 6 -5.31 -22.81 -1.61
CA TRP A 6 -5.88 -21.47 -1.75
C TRP A 6 -7.36 -21.58 -2.08
N GLY A 7 -8.16 -20.70 -1.47
CA GLY A 7 -9.58 -20.56 -1.80
C GLY A 7 -9.78 -19.96 -3.19
N LYS A 8 -11.05 -19.89 -3.60
CA LYS A 8 -11.42 -19.19 -4.82
C LYS A 8 -11.02 -17.71 -4.72
N MET A 9 -10.41 -17.18 -5.78
CA MET A 9 -10.07 -15.76 -5.87
C MET A 9 -11.32 -14.91 -6.05
N GLU A 10 -11.37 -13.79 -5.34
CA GLU A 10 -12.44 -12.80 -5.42
C GLU A 10 -11.84 -11.41 -5.64
N TYR A 11 -12.61 -10.51 -6.25
CA TYR A 11 -12.18 -9.13 -6.42
C TYR A 11 -12.15 -8.42 -5.07
N GLY A 12 -11.03 -7.72 -4.81
CA GLY A 12 -10.95 -6.75 -3.72
C GLY A 12 -11.59 -5.41 -4.10
N MET A 13 -11.65 -4.50 -3.14
CA MET A 13 -12.23 -3.16 -3.33
C MET A 13 -11.25 -2.11 -3.88
N LEU A 14 -9.95 -2.37 -3.82
CA LEU A 14 -8.92 -1.41 -4.20
C LEU A 14 -8.61 -1.50 -5.70
N PRO A 15 -8.48 -0.36 -6.41
CA PRO A 15 -8.02 -0.37 -7.79
C PRO A 15 -6.55 -0.78 -7.84
N ASN A 16 -6.17 -1.46 -8.92
CA ASN A 16 -4.78 -1.80 -9.19
C ASN A 16 -4.55 -1.94 -10.70
N PRO A 17 -3.54 -1.27 -11.27
CA PRO A 17 -3.29 -1.26 -12.72
C PRO A 17 -2.42 -2.46 -13.14
N SER A 18 -2.63 -3.63 -12.52
CA SER A 18 -1.70 -4.76 -12.56
C SER A 18 -0.26 -4.36 -12.19
N SER A 19 -0.12 -3.55 -11.13
CA SER A 19 1.17 -3.17 -10.53
C SER A 19 1.49 -4.05 -9.34
N GLY A 20 2.79 -4.19 -9.03
CA GLY A 20 3.22 -4.76 -7.76
C GLY A 20 2.61 -4.01 -6.56
N THR A 21 2.33 -4.76 -5.50
CA THR A 21 1.87 -4.26 -4.20
C THR A 21 2.60 -5.03 -3.11
N ASP A 22 2.71 -4.46 -1.92
CA ASP A 22 3.25 -5.17 -0.76
C ASP A 22 2.48 -4.77 0.50
N ALA A 23 2.41 -5.67 1.49
CA ALA A 23 1.61 -5.49 2.68
C ALA A 23 2.34 -5.94 3.95
N VAL A 24 2.06 -5.27 5.06
CA VAL A 24 2.57 -5.64 6.37
C VAL A 24 1.46 -5.59 7.41
N THR A 25 1.42 -6.60 8.29
CA THR A 25 0.64 -6.55 9.53
C THR A 25 1.49 -5.86 10.59
N LEU A 26 1.00 -4.75 11.11
CA LEU A 26 1.62 -4.01 12.20
C LEU A 26 1.52 -4.80 13.51
N LYS A 27 2.44 -4.50 14.44
CA LYS A 27 2.47 -5.05 15.81
C LYS A 27 1.17 -4.84 16.58
N ASP A 28 0.40 -3.81 16.24
CA ASP A 28 -0.90 -3.51 16.87
C ASP A 28 -2.09 -4.21 16.18
N GLY A 29 -1.83 -5.08 15.19
CA GLY A 29 -2.82 -5.87 14.49
C GLY A 29 -3.45 -5.19 13.28
N ARG A 30 -3.22 -3.89 13.05
CA ARG A 30 -3.64 -3.22 11.81
C ARG A 30 -2.81 -3.70 10.63
N HIS A 31 -3.32 -3.56 9.42
CA HIS A 31 -2.64 -3.92 8.18
C HIS A 31 -2.39 -2.66 7.34
N LEU A 32 -1.21 -2.58 6.73
CA LEU A 32 -0.88 -1.58 5.73
C LEU A 32 -0.65 -2.25 4.38
N LEU A 33 -1.11 -1.60 3.30
CA LEU A 33 -0.86 -2.01 1.92
C LEU A 33 -0.33 -0.81 1.14
N ILE A 34 0.84 -0.97 0.52
CA ILE A 34 1.38 0.00 -0.43
C ILE A 34 1.09 -0.46 -1.86
N TYR A 35 0.44 0.40 -2.64
CA TYR A 35 -0.08 0.07 -3.98
C TYR A 35 -0.30 1.32 -4.83
N ASN A 36 -0.51 1.14 -6.14
CA ASN A 36 -0.93 2.23 -7.01
C ASN A 36 -2.47 2.34 -7.02
N HIS A 37 -3.02 3.43 -6.51
CA HIS A 37 -4.46 3.66 -6.43
C HIS A 37 -4.99 4.24 -7.74
N THR A 38 -5.03 3.41 -8.78
CA THR A 38 -5.48 3.76 -10.13
C THR A 38 -5.74 2.49 -10.94
N ASP A 39 -6.62 2.55 -11.93
CA ASP A 39 -6.85 1.46 -12.88
C ASP A 39 -5.80 1.43 -14.00
N ARG A 40 -5.05 2.52 -14.19
CA ARG A 40 -4.01 2.65 -15.24
C ARG A 40 -2.80 3.44 -14.78
N GLY A 41 -1.63 3.04 -15.28
CA GLY A 41 -0.37 3.73 -15.00
C GLY A 41 0.26 3.30 -13.67
N ARG A 42 1.11 4.16 -13.11
CA ARG A 42 1.94 3.88 -11.91
C ARG A 42 1.98 5.09 -10.95
N SER A 43 0.96 5.96 -11.03
CA SER A 43 0.76 7.09 -10.14
C SER A 43 -0.74 7.29 -9.92
N PRO A 44 -1.19 7.59 -8.69
CA PRO A 44 -0.40 7.82 -7.47
C PRO A 44 0.14 6.51 -6.83
N LEU A 45 1.07 6.64 -5.89
CA LEU A 45 1.46 5.56 -4.97
C LEU A 45 0.88 5.87 -3.60
N ASN A 46 0.05 4.96 -3.09
CA ASN A 46 -0.74 5.15 -1.87
C ASN A 46 -0.36 4.12 -0.82
N LEU A 47 -0.61 4.49 0.43
CA LEU A 47 -0.65 3.62 1.59
C LEU A 47 -2.10 3.52 2.06
N ALA A 48 -2.66 2.32 2.02
CA ALA A 48 -3.96 2.02 2.62
C ALA A 48 -3.78 1.36 3.99
N LEU A 49 -4.77 1.56 4.86
CA LEU A 49 -4.85 0.96 6.19
C LEU A 49 -6.11 0.11 6.32
N SER A 50 -5.99 -1.03 6.98
CA SER A 50 -7.11 -1.91 7.30
C SER A 50 -7.01 -2.41 8.74
N LYS A 51 -8.15 -2.68 9.37
CA LYS A 51 -8.23 -3.33 10.69
C LYS A 51 -8.46 -4.84 10.58
N ASP A 52 -8.86 -5.34 9.42
CA ASP A 52 -9.34 -6.71 9.21
C ASP A 52 -8.73 -7.40 7.97
N GLY A 53 -7.93 -6.68 7.18
CA GLY A 53 -7.33 -7.15 5.94
C GLY A 53 -8.31 -7.23 4.76
N LYS A 54 -9.55 -6.77 4.93
CA LYS A 54 -10.65 -6.88 3.94
C LYS A 54 -11.18 -5.51 3.54
N SER A 55 -11.43 -4.66 4.54
CA SER A 55 -11.94 -3.31 4.37
C SER A 55 -10.78 -2.34 4.49
N TRP A 56 -10.62 -1.46 3.50
CA TRP A 56 -9.46 -0.58 3.39
C TRP A 56 -9.87 0.88 3.39
N GLU A 57 -9.03 1.71 3.99
CA GLU A 57 -9.14 3.17 4.04
C GLU A 57 -7.83 3.81 3.55
N GLY A 58 -7.92 4.99 2.93
CA GLY A 58 -6.74 5.73 2.49
C GLY A 58 -6.03 6.36 3.69
N ALA A 59 -4.75 6.04 3.89
CA ALA A 59 -3.95 6.55 5.02
C ALA A 59 -2.96 7.63 4.60
N LEU A 60 -2.29 7.46 3.46
CA LEU A 60 -1.31 8.43 2.95
C LEU A 60 -1.18 8.32 1.43
N VAL A 61 -0.99 9.45 0.76
CA VAL A 61 -0.50 9.49 -0.62
C VAL A 61 1.00 9.75 -0.56
N LEU A 62 1.80 8.75 -0.92
CA LEU A 62 3.27 8.83 -0.86
C LEU A 62 3.82 9.66 -2.03
N GLU A 63 3.22 9.48 -3.21
CA GLU A 63 3.59 10.15 -4.44
C GLU A 63 2.34 10.40 -5.29
N ASN A 64 2.27 11.56 -5.93
CA ASN A 64 1.21 11.90 -6.86
C ASN A 64 1.77 12.83 -7.95
N ASP A 65 2.20 12.21 -9.05
CA ASP A 65 2.78 12.89 -10.20
C ASP A 65 2.27 12.19 -11.47
N PRO A 66 1.14 12.65 -12.04
CA PRO A 66 0.50 12.03 -13.18
C PRO A 66 1.45 11.81 -14.35
N GLY A 67 1.44 10.61 -14.93
CA GLY A 67 2.32 10.24 -16.04
C GLY A 67 3.74 9.85 -15.62
N LYS A 68 4.11 9.98 -14.34
CA LYS A 68 5.33 9.39 -13.78
C LYS A 68 5.08 8.00 -13.22
N GLU A 69 6.17 7.30 -12.94
CA GLU A 69 6.13 5.93 -12.46
C GLU A 69 6.71 5.76 -11.06
N PHE A 70 5.89 5.19 -10.18
CA PHE A 70 6.28 4.71 -8.85
C PHE A 70 5.94 3.23 -8.78
N SER A 71 6.94 2.36 -8.62
CA SER A 71 6.76 0.92 -8.86
C SER A 71 7.54 0.05 -7.88
N TYR A 72 7.16 -1.23 -7.83
CA TYR A 72 7.80 -2.27 -7.03
C TYR A 72 8.02 -1.87 -5.56
N PRO A 73 6.92 -1.54 -4.85
CA PRO A 73 7.05 -1.18 -3.46
C PRO A 73 7.45 -2.39 -2.62
N ALA A 74 8.15 -2.13 -1.52
CA ALA A 74 8.33 -3.05 -0.40
C ALA A 74 8.03 -2.31 0.91
N ILE A 75 7.45 -2.99 1.89
CA ILE A 75 7.04 -2.42 3.17
C ILE A 75 7.36 -3.35 4.35
N ILE A 76 7.98 -2.80 5.40
CA ILE A 76 8.24 -3.53 6.64
C ILE A 76 8.00 -2.62 7.85
N GLN A 77 7.64 -3.21 8.99
CA GLN A 77 7.71 -2.52 10.28
C GLN A 77 8.98 -2.93 11.01
N THR A 78 9.76 -1.95 11.45
CA THR A 78 11.02 -2.16 12.16
C THR A 78 10.82 -2.35 13.66
N SER A 79 11.90 -2.73 14.37
CA SER A 79 11.86 -3.03 15.80
C SER A 79 11.48 -1.82 16.65
N ASP A 80 11.85 -0.61 16.23
CA ASP A 80 11.48 0.68 16.82
C ASP A 80 10.01 1.08 16.59
N GLY A 81 9.26 0.29 15.82
CA GLY A 81 7.84 0.49 15.56
C GLY A 81 7.52 1.36 14.35
N LEU A 82 8.52 1.95 13.70
CA LEU A 82 8.35 2.71 12.47
C LEU A 82 8.10 1.79 11.28
N VAL A 83 7.47 2.34 10.23
CA VAL A 83 7.20 1.63 8.99
C VAL A 83 8.12 2.17 7.92
N HIS A 84 8.95 1.29 7.36
CA HIS A 84 9.90 1.58 6.31
C HIS A 84 9.33 1.09 4.98
N MET A 85 9.39 1.94 3.96
CA MET A 85 8.93 1.64 2.62
C MET A 85 9.99 2.01 1.60
N THR A 86 10.20 1.14 0.62
CA THR A 86 11.03 1.44 -0.55
C THR A 86 10.25 1.26 -1.83
N TYR A 87 10.58 2.03 -2.86
CA TYR A 87 9.99 1.86 -4.19
C TYR A 87 10.90 2.47 -5.26
N THR A 88 10.77 1.99 -6.49
CA THR A 88 11.37 2.62 -7.66
C THR A 88 10.68 3.94 -7.95
N TRP A 89 11.43 5.02 -8.00
CA TRP A 89 10.98 6.38 -8.33
C TRP A 89 11.45 6.73 -9.74
N HIS A 90 10.49 6.94 -10.64
CA HIS A 90 10.65 7.30 -12.05
C HIS A 90 11.53 6.34 -12.87
N ARG A 91 11.79 5.12 -12.36
CA ARG A 91 12.77 4.16 -12.91
C ARG A 91 14.22 4.67 -12.93
N GLU A 92 14.51 5.68 -12.12
CA GLU A 92 15.85 6.29 -12.05
C GLU A 92 16.55 5.97 -10.73
N LYS A 93 15.79 5.85 -9.65
CA LYS A 93 16.31 5.61 -8.29
C LYS A 93 15.36 4.76 -7.47
N VAL A 94 15.87 4.25 -6.36
CA VAL A 94 15.05 3.70 -5.28
C VAL A 94 14.89 4.80 -4.22
N LYS A 95 13.64 5.13 -3.86
CA LYS A 95 13.33 6.05 -2.77
C LYS A 95 12.98 5.25 -1.53
N HIS A 96 13.44 5.73 -0.37
CA HIS A 96 13.13 5.18 0.95
C HIS A 96 12.33 6.21 1.74
N VAL A 97 11.24 5.78 2.36
CA VAL A 97 10.35 6.59 3.20
C VAL A 97 10.14 5.88 4.52
N ILE A 98 10.11 6.66 5.60
CA ILE A 98 9.80 6.18 6.94
C ILE A 98 8.56 6.93 7.42
N VAL A 99 7.59 6.19 7.97
CA VAL A 99 6.39 6.78 8.59
C VAL A 99 6.20 6.23 10.00
N ASP A 100 5.64 7.07 10.86
CA ASP A 100 5.17 6.68 12.18
C ASP A 100 3.71 6.20 12.06
N PRO A 101 3.43 4.89 12.20
CA PRO A 101 2.09 4.34 12.03
C PRO A 101 1.11 4.80 13.11
N ALA A 102 1.58 5.36 14.24
CA ALA A 102 0.72 5.92 15.27
C ALA A 102 0.12 7.28 14.87
N LYS A 103 0.72 7.96 13.89
CA LYS A 103 0.26 9.27 13.38
C LYS A 103 -0.62 9.18 12.15
N LEU A 104 -0.85 7.98 11.63
CA LEU A 104 -1.71 7.77 10.47
C LEU A 104 -3.18 8.00 10.86
N VAL A 105 -3.82 8.92 10.15
CA VAL A 105 -5.27 9.15 10.20
C VAL A 105 -5.84 8.71 8.86
N SER A 106 -6.55 7.59 8.86
CA SER A 106 -7.17 7.06 7.65
C SER A 106 -8.54 7.67 7.39
N LYS A 107 -8.95 7.68 6.12
CA LYS A 107 -10.29 8.09 5.69
C LYS A 107 -10.86 7.05 4.73
N PRO A 108 -12.18 6.81 4.75
CA PRO A 108 -12.83 6.01 3.72
C PRO A 108 -12.50 6.55 2.32
N PHE A 109 -12.34 5.65 1.35
CA PHE A 109 -12.24 6.06 -0.05
C PHE A 109 -13.55 6.71 -0.50
N GLU A 110 -13.47 7.80 -1.26
CA GLU A 110 -14.67 8.41 -1.85
C GLU A 110 -15.21 7.49 -2.94
N ALA A 111 -16.53 7.32 -3.01
CA ALA A 111 -17.15 6.47 -4.02
C ALA A 111 -16.75 6.95 -5.44
N GLY A 112 -16.03 6.11 -6.18
CA GLY A 112 -15.61 6.39 -7.56
C GLY A 112 -14.23 7.03 -7.72
N LYS A 113 -13.40 7.10 -6.66
CA LYS A 113 -11.97 7.46 -6.73
C LYS A 113 -11.12 6.55 -5.88
#